data_AF-A0A2E0JET8-F1
#
_entry.id   AF-A0A2E0JET8-F1
#
_cell.length_a   1.000
_cell.length_b   1.000
_cell.length_c   1.000
_cell.angle_alpha   90.00
_cell.angle_beta   90.00
_cell.angle_gamma   90.00
#
_symmetry.space_group_name_H-M   'P 1'
#
loop_
_entity.id
_entity.type
_entity.pdbx_description
1 polymer ?
#
loop_
_entity_poly.entity_id
_entity_poly.type
_entity_poly.pdbx_seq_one_letter_code
_entity_poly.pdbx_strand_id
1 'polypeptide(L)'
;MRSPALSDVDLIGLLARHGRAHARVIGRRVGLNPAIAALTRALSAQEAEPCSDTQTSGSAVEAEVRHRLRLIMRAANSQHAPAQQDSHPPLPAANEAARTLRAAAFSGEQGALETALSTVLGISNNAAREITGFPTYGELIVALKALDIGEAEAFLLSAAVFPGLFTQRSAISFFLERYNALSPVVARQRLSDWRSGLSCPGQTPQPAAISK
;
A
#
# COMPACT_ATOMS: atom_id res chain seq x y z
N MET A 1 -17.49 -35.40 40.84
CA MET A 1 -18.27 -35.39 39.58
C MET A 1 -19.28 -34.24 39.60
N ARG A 2 -18.85 -33.00 39.26
CA ARG A 2 -19.75 -31.90 38.84
C ARG A 2 -18.99 -31.11 37.77
N SER A 3 -19.40 -31.28 36.53
CA SER A 3 -18.81 -30.69 35.34
C SER A 3 -18.80 -29.15 35.44
N PRO A 4 -17.75 -28.45 34.97
CA PRO A 4 -17.71 -26.99 35.00
C PRO A 4 -18.63 -26.48 33.90
N ALA A 5 -19.89 -26.25 34.24
CA ALA A 5 -20.80 -25.51 33.36
C ALA A 5 -20.19 -24.12 33.17
N LEU A 6 -19.86 -23.79 31.90
CA LEU A 6 -19.23 -22.53 31.46
C LEU A 6 -19.56 -21.34 32.36
N SER A 7 -18.53 -20.60 32.77
CA SER A 7 -18.70 -19.39 33.57
C SER A 7 -19.32 -18.27 32.73
N ASP A 8 -19.91 -17.26 33.37
CA ASP A 8 -20.45 -16.07 32.71
C ASP A 8 -19.41 -15.37 31.80
N VAL A 9 -18.12 -15.43 32.17
CA VAL A 9 -17.02 -14.89 31.36
C VAL A 9 -16.82 -15.70 30.08
N ASP A 10 -16.92 -17.03 30.16
CA ASP A 10 -16.82 -17.89 28.99
C ASP A 10 -18.00 -17.68 28.03
N LEU A 11 -19.21 -17.41 28.56
CA LEU A 11 -20.39 -17.10 27.76
C LEU A 11 -20.22 -15.80 26.97
N ILE A 12 -19.64 -14.77 27.59
CA ILE A 12 -19.32 -13.50 26.90
C ILE A 12 -18.26 -13.73 25.82
N GLY A 13 -17.20 -14.49 26.12
CA GLY A 13 -16.16 -14.83 25.15
C GLY A 13 -16.70 -15.62 23.95
N LEU A 14 -17.62 -16.55 24.19
CA LEU A 14 -18.27 -17.34 23.16
C LEU A 14 -19.22 -16.48 22.30
N LEU A 15 -19.95 -15.54 22.90
CA LEU A 15 -20.75 -14.53 22.21
C LEU A 15 -19.87 -13.60 21.36
N ALA A 16 -18.69 -13.19 21.85
CA ALA A 16 -17.78 -12.32 21.10
C ALA A 16 -17.14 -13.04 19.89
N ARG A 17 -16.81 -14.34 20.03
CA ARG A 17 -16.15 -15.13 18.98
C ARG A 17 -17.10 -15.73 17.96
N HIS A 18 -18.26 -16.22 18.40
CA HIS A 18 -19.20 -16.95 17.54
C HIS A 18 -20.52 -16.20 17.34
N GLY A 19 -20.73 -15.09 18.05
CA GLY A 19 -21.89 -14.21 17.84
C GLY A 19 -23.23 -14.94 17.93
N ARG A 20 -24.04 -14.68 16.91
CA ARG A 20 -25.47 -15.00 16.84
C ARG A 20 -25.77 -16.51 16.87
N ALA A 21 -24.87 -17.34 16.33
CA ALA A 21 -25.04 -18.80 16.30
C ALA A 21 -25.19 -19.41 17.72
N HIS A 22 -24.55 -18.79 18.71
CA HIS A 22 -24.61 -19.25 20.10
C HIS A 22 -25.51 -18.38 20.98
N ALA A 23 -25.82 -17.14 20.58
CA ALA A 23 -26.73 -16.25 21.32
C ALA A 23 -28.12 -16.86 21.55
N ARG A 24 -28.69 -17.54 20.53
CA ARG A 24 -30.00 -18.20 20.62
C ARG A 24 -30.00 -19.41 21.56
N VAL A 25 -28.87 -20.10 21.68
CA VAL A 25 -28.70 -21.26 22.56
C VAL A 25 -28.47 -20.82 24.00
N ILE A 26 -27.66 -19.78 24.22
CA ILE A 26 -27.35 -19.21 25.53
C ILE A 26 -28.59 -18.54 26.15
N GLY A 27 -29.37 -17.80 25.36
CA GLY A 27 -30.59 -17.12 25.81
C GLY A 27 -31.71 -18.05 26.30
N ARG A 28 -31.59 -19.37 26.08
CA ARG A 28 -32.54 -20.39 26.57
C ARG A 28 -32.16 -20.96 27.95
N ARG A 29 -31.03 -20.57 28.53
CA ARG A 29 -30.58 -21.08 29.84
C ARG A 29 -31.33 -20.41 30.99
N VAL A 30 -31.75 -21.23 31.97
CA VAL A 30 -32.34 -20.77 33.24
C VAL A 30 -31.22 -20.25 34.16
N GLY A 31 -31.40 -19.05 34.72
CA GLY A 31 -30.42 -18.43 35.64
C GLY A 31 -29.33 -17.60 34.95
N LEU A 32 -29.56 -17.12 33.73
CA LEU A 32 -28.63 -16.26 33.01
C LEU A 32 -28.53 -14.86 33.65
N ASN A 33 -27.31 -14.32 33.74
CA ASN A 33 -27.07 -12.96 34.18
C ASN A 33 -27.85 -11.93 33.32
N PRO A 34 -28.55 -10.94 33.92
CA PRO A 34 -29.37 -9.97 33.20
C PRO A 34 -28.62 -9.19 32.12
N ALA A 35 -27.32 -8.92 32.30
CA ALA A 35 -26.50 -8.25 31.30
C ALA A 35 -26.29 -9.11 30.03
N ILE A 36 -26.04 -10.40 30.22
CA ILE A 36 -25.85 -11.36 29.11
C ILE A 36 -27.20 -11.58 28.40
N ALA A 37 -28.31 -11.62 29.14
CA ALA A 37 -29.66 -11.70 28.58
C ALA A 37 -30.01 -10.48 27.71
N ALA A 38 -29.60 -9.27 28.13
CA ALA A 38 -29.77 -8.05 27.34
C ALA A 38 -28.94 -8.10 26.05
N LEU A 39 -27.69 -8.56 26.13
CA LEU A 39 -26.81 -8.71 24.96
C LEU A 39 -27.36 -9.73 23.95
N THR A 40 -27.85 -10.89 24.40
CA THR A 40 -28.48 -11.87 23.50
C THR A 40 -29.73 -11.30 22.81
N ARG A 41 -30.52 -10.48 23.52
CA ARG A 41 -31.70 -9.82 22.93
C ARG A 41 -31.31 -8.77 21.91
N ALA A 42 -30.28 -7.97 22.16
CA ALA A 42 -29.78 -7.00 21.19
C ALA A 42 -29.31 -7.68 19.90
N LEU A 43 -28.57 -8.79 20.03
CA LEU A 43 -28.10 -9.58 18.89
C LEU A 43 -29.24 -10.24 18.09
N SER A 44 -30.31 -10.68 18.76
CA SER A 44 -31.51 -11.21 18.10
C SER A 44 -32.47 -10.13 17.57
N ALA A 45 -32.45 -8.91 18.11
CA ALA A 45 -33.23 -7.80 17.55
C ALA A 45 -32.64 -7.35 16.20
N GLN A 46 -31.32 -7.43 16.05
CA GLN A 46 -30.65 -7.19 14.77
C GLN A 46 -30.90 -8.30 13.73
N GLU A 47 -31.54 -9.41 14.13
CA GLU A 47 -32.08 -10.45 13.23
C GLU A 47 -33.49 -10.16 12.73
N ALA A 48 -34.25 -9.32 13.43
CA ALA A 48 -35.68 -9.13 13.21
C ALA A 48 -36.00 -7.90 12.34
N GLU A 49 -35.21 -7.68 11.29
CA GLU A 49 -35.63 -6.86 10.15
C GLU A 49 -35.99 -7.78 8.96
N PRO A 50 -37.21 -8.33 8.89
CA PRO A 50 -37.88 -8.56 7.62
C PRO A 50 -38.80 -7.36 7.31
N CYS A 51 -38.72 -6.88 6.08
CA CYS A 51 -39.58 -5.86 5.47
C CYS A 51 -41.00 -5.79 6.07
N SER A 52 -41.37 -4.62 6.57
CA SER A 52 -42.75 -4.14 6.52
C SER A 52 -42.83 -2.97 5.56
N ASP A 53 -43.40 -3.24 4.38
CA ASP A 53 -43.94 -2.24 3.48
C ASP A 53 -44.80 -1.24 4.25
N THR A 54 -44.43 0.02 4.19
CA THR A 54 -45.40 1.12 4.31
C THR A 54 -45.19 2.02 3.11
N GLN A 55 -45.96 1.75 2.05
CA GLN A 55 -46.20 2.72 1.01
C GLN A 55 -46.90 3.92 1.64
N THR A 56 -46.25 5.07 1.65
CA THR A 56 -46.93 6.36 1.55
C THR A 56 -46.02 7.30 0.77
N SER A 57 -46.34 7.44 -0.52
CA SER A 57 -46.10 8.62 -1.35
C SER A 57 -44.86 9.46 -1.01
N GLY A 58 -43.68 8.94 -1.33
CA GLY A 58 -42.49 9.76 -1.50
C GLY A 58 -42.73 10.69 -2.68
N SER A 59 -43.03 11.95 -2.37
CA SER A 59 -43.18 13.07 -3.31
C SER A 59 -42.18 12.97 -4.46
N ALA A 60 -42.59 13.30 -5.68
CA ALA A 60 -41.69 13.38 -6.85
C ALA A 60 -40.40 14.18 -6.54
N VAL A 61 -40.49 15.11 -5.60
CA VAL A 61 -39.36 15.88 -5.06
C VAL A 61 -38.33 15.01 -4.34
N GLU A 62 -38.74 14.01 -3.57
CA GLU A 62 -37.83 13.09 -2.89
C GLU A 62 -37.12 12.16 -3.88
N ALA A 63 -37.83 11.70 -4.92
CA ALA A 63 -37.23 10.94 -6.01
C ALA A 63 -36.19 11.77 -6.77
N GLU A 64 -36.48 13.05 -7.03
CA GLU A 64 -35.57 14.00 -7.66
C GLU A 64 -34.34 14.30 -6.77
N VAL A 65 -34.54 14.54 -5.47
CA VAL A 65 -33.43 14.74 -4.51
C VAL A 65 -32.55 13.51 -4.46
N ARG A 66 -33.14 12.30 -4.42
CA ARG A 66 -32.39 11.04 -4.39
C ARG A 66 -31.67 10.80 -5.72
N HIS A 67 -32.27 11.16 -6.85
CA HIS A 67 -31.64 11.09 -8.17
C HIS A 67 -30.46 12.07 -8.27
N ARG A 68 -30.63 13.31 -7.80
CA ARG A 68 -29.59 14.33 -7.75
C ARG A 68 -28.46 13.95 -6.80
N LEU A 69 -28.77 13.37 -5.64
CA LEU A 69 -27.76 12.85 -4.72
C LEU A 69 -26.96 11.72 -5.38
N ARG A 70 -27.62 10.81 -6.12
CA ARG A 70 -26.92 9.77 -6.89
C ARG A 70 -26.05 10.33 -8.01
N LEU A 71 -26.46 11.40 -8.68
CA LEU A 71 -25.64 12.06 -9.70
C LEU A 71 -24.41 12.75 -9.07
N ILE A 72 -24.59 13.44 -7.95
CA ILE A 72 -23.50 14.05 -7.19
C ILE A 72 -22.56 12.97 -6.65
N MET A 73 -23.09 11.87 -6.10
CA MET A 73 -22.29 10.74 -5.65
C MET A 73 -21.57 10.06 -6.81
N ARG A 74 -22.20 9.89 -7.97
CA ARG A 74 -21.51 9.39 -9.18
C ARG A 74 -20.41 10.35 -9.63
N ALA A 75 -20.65 11.65 -9.67
CA ALA A 75 -19.64 12.64 -10.04
C ALA A 75 -18.49 12.68 -9.02
N ALA A 76 -18.80 12.66 -7.73
CA ALA A 76 -17.82 12.60 -6.64
C ALA A 76 -17.04 11.28 -6.62
N ASN A 77 -17.67 10.16 -7.02
CA ASN A 77 -17.05 8.84 -7.20
C ASN A 77 -16.46 8.64 -8.62
N SER A 78 -16.58 9.64 -9.50
CA SER A 78 -15.81 9.76 -10.75
C SER A 78 -14.55 10.58 -10.50
N GLN A 79 -14.62 11.55 -9.58
CA GLN A 79 -13.49 12.31 -9.05
C GLN A 79 -12.67 11.46 -8.05
N HIS A 80 -13.34 10.67 -7.22
CA HIS A 80 -12.80 9.49 -6.56
C HIS A 80 -13.05 8.29 -7.46
N ALA A 81 -12.41 8.27 -8.64
CA ALA A 81 -12.14 6.99 -9.26
C ALA A 81 -11.58 6.08 -8.15
N PRO A 82 -12.07 4.83 -7.98
CA PRO A 82 -11.32 3.89 -7.18
C PRO A 82 -9.91 3.95 -7.77
N ALA A 83 -8.94 4.31 -6.93
CA ALA A 83 -7.54 4.26 -7.30
C ALA A 83 -7.40 3.02 -8.16
N GLN A 84 -7.05 3.23 -9.43
CA GLN A 84 -6.72 2.13 -10.32
C GLN A 84 -5.87 1.23 -9.45
N GLN A 85 -6.35 0.01 -9.20
CA GLN A 85 -5.48 -1.00 -8.65
C GLN A 85 -4.37 -1.05 -9.66
N ASP A 86 -3.31 -0.32 -9.33
CA ASP A 86 -2.12 -0.15 -10.13
C ASP A 86 -1.70 -1.57 -10.38
N SER A 87 -2.06 -2.06 -11.56
CA SER A 87 -1.60 -3.31 -12.12
C SER A 87 -0.18 -3.04 -12.58
N HIS A 88 0.63 -2.48 -11.67
CA HIS A 88 2.05 -2.43 -11.83
C HIS A 88 2.51 -3.88 -11.76
N PRO A 89 3.25 -4.35 -12.77
CA PRO A 89 3.77 -5.70 -12.74
C PRO A 89 4.52 -5.89 -11.42
N PRO A 90 4.39 -7.07 -10.78
CA PRO A 90 5.21 -7.39 -9.62
C PRO A 90 6.66 -7.13 -10.02
N LEU A 91 7.39 -6.43 -9.15
CA LEU A 91 8.81 -6.17 -9.37
C LEU A 91 9.48 -7.52 -9.68
N PRO A 92 10.27 -7.61 -10.76
CA PRO A 92 10.97 -8.85 -11.09
C PRO A 92 11.87 -9.25 -9.92
N ALA A 93 12.15 -10.56 -9.81
CA ALA A 93 13.06 -11.05 -8.79
C ALA A 93 14.39 -10.28 -8.87
N ALA A 94 15.00 -9.96 -7.72
CA ALA A 94 16.21 -9.13 -7.66
C ALA A 94 17.31 -9.59 -8.64
N ASN A 95 17.50 -10.90 -8.79
CA ASN A 95 18.48 -11.50 -9.71
C ASN A 95 18.14 -11.28 -11.19
N GLU A 96 16.86 -11.23 -11.55
CA GLU A 96 16.44 -10.95 -12.93
C GLU A 96 16.55 -9.46 -13.22
N ALA A 97 16.07 -8.62 -12.30
CA ALA A 97 16.22 -7.18 -12.37
C ALA A 97 17.69 -6.78 -12.59
N ALA A 98 18.58 -7.34 -11.78
CA ALA A 98 19.98 -6.98 -11.82
C ALA A 98 20.73 -7.53 -13.04
N ARG A 99 20.35 -8.71 -13.56
CA ARG A 99 20.85 -9.21 -14.85
C ARG A 99 20.43 -8.31 -16.01
N THR A 100 19.16 -7.90 -16.06
CA THR A 100 18.63 -7.02 -17.11
C THR A 100 19.31 -5.65 -17.06
N LEU A 101 19.44 -5.06 -15.88
CA LEU A 101 20.12 -3.78 -15.69
C LEU A 101 21.61 -3.88 -16.03
N ARG A 102 22.28 -4.97 -15.67
CA ARG A 102 23.68 -5.21 -16.04
C ARG A 102 23.83 -5.30 -17.56
N ALA A 103 23.02 -6.12 -18.23
CA ALA A 103 23.08 -6.25 -19.68
C ALA A 103 22.89 -4.89 -20.37
N ALA A 104 21.96 -4.07 -19.89
CA ALA A 104 21.71 -2.74 -20.42
C ALA A 104 22.83 -1.72 -20.11
N ALA A 105 23.43 -1.77 -18.92
CA ALA A 105 24.54 -0.90 -18.54
C ALA A 105 25.80 -1.14 -19.41
N PHE A 106 26.02 -2.37 -19.86
CA PHE A 106 27.18 -2.75 -20.66
C PHE A 106 26.89 -2.96 -22.16
N SER A 107 25.65 -2.76 -22.64
CA SER A 107 25.35 -2.97 -24.07
C SER A 107 25.95 -1.90 -24.99
N GLY A 108 26.36 -0.75 -24.42
CA GLY A 108 26.93 0.38 -25.17
C GLY A 108 25.92 1.19 -25.98
N GLU A 109 24.64 0.79 -25.96
CA GLU A 109 23.55 1.51 -26.61
C GLU A 109 23.09 2.69 -25.75
N GLN A 110 23.02 3.89 -26.36
CA GLN A 110 22.47 5.07 -25.68
C GLN A 110 21.00 4.85 -25.32
N GLY A 111 20.63 5.09 -24.06
CA GLY A 111 19.23 4.94 -23.63
C GLY A 111 18.83 3.53 -23.22
N ALA A 112 19.69 2.52 -23.40
CA ALA A 112 19.36 1.13 -23.07
C ALA A 112 19.14 0.94 -21.57
N LEU A 113 19.98 1.57 -20.75
CA LEU A 113 19.85 1.52 -19.30
C LEU A 113 18.56 2.20 -18.83
N GLU A 114 18.23 3.37 -19.36
CA GLU A 114 17.00 4.10 -19.00
C GLU A 114 15.75 3.31 -19.41
N THR A 115 15.81 2.65 -20.56
CA THR A 115 14.74 1.75 -21.01
C THR A 115 14.62 0.54 -20.09
N ALA A 116 15.73 -0.07 -19.69
CA ALA A 116 15.74 -1.19 -18.75
C ALA A 116 15.29 -0.77 -17.33
N LEU A 117 15.67 0.41 -16.87
CA LEU A 117 15.20 0.98 -15.61
C LEU A 117 13.69 1.24 -15.67
N SER A 118 13.21 1.82 -16.77
CA SER A 118 11.77 2.06 -16.98
C SER A 118 10.97 0.75 -16.95
N THR A 119 11.44 -0.31 -17.60
CA THR A 119 10.74 -1.60 -17.63
C THR A 119 10.80 -2.34 -16.30
N VAL A 120 11.96 -2.37 -15.64
CA VAL A 120 12.16 -3.07 -14.35
C VAL A 120 11.46 -2.35 -13.20
N LEU A 121 11.55 -1.02 -13.16
CA LEU A 121 10.97 -0.20 -12.11
C LEU A 121 9.52 0.19 -12.41
N GLY A 122 9.02 0.00 -13.64
CA GLY A 122 7.67 0.40 -14.03
C GLY A 122 7.45 1.93 -13.98
N ILE A 123 8.50 2.71 -14.20
CA ILE A 123 8.47 4.18 -14.21
C ILE A 123 8.54 4.72 -15.65
N SER A 124 8.24 6.01 -15.85
CA SER A 124 8.40 6.64 -17.16
C SER A 124 9.87 6.71 -17.60
N ASN A 125 10.11 6.67 -18.92
CA ASN A 125 11.47 6.79 -19.46
C ASN A 125 12.11 8.16 -19.09
N ASN A 126 11.30 9.22 -18.98
CA ASN A 126 11.78 10.53 -18.51
C ASN A 126 12.28 10.47 -17.06
N ALA A 127 11.54 9.83 -16.16
CA ALA A 127 11.98 9.63 -14.78
C ALA A 127 13.26 8.79 -14.70
N ALA A 128 13.39 7.76 -15.54
CA ALA A 128 14.62 6.97 -15.63
C ALA A 128 15.83 7.81 -16.08
N ARG A 129 15.65 8.72 -17.06
CA ARG A 129 16.67 9.67 -17.50
C ARG A 129 17.05 10.68 -16.43
N GLU A 130 16.11 11.11 -15.61
CA GLU A 130 16.40 11.99 -14.47
C GLU A 130 17.29 11.24 -13.45
N ILE A 131 16.97 9.99 -13.13
CA ILE A 131 17.78 9.16 -12.20
C ILE A 131 19.23 9.00 -12.68
N THR A 132 19.46 8.81 -13.98
CA THR A 132 20.82 8.65 -14.55
C THR A 132 21.50 9.97 -14.92
N GLY A 133 20.73 11.05 -15.12
CA GLY A 133 21.21 12.34 -15.60
C GLY A 133 21.71 13.29 -14.51
N PHE A 134 21.30 13.12 -13.26
CA PHE A 134 21.81 13.95 -12.16
C PHE A 134 23.27 13.59 -11.80
N PRO A 135 24.10 14.57 -11.39
CA PRO A 135 25.51 14.34 -11.05
C PRO A 135 25.72 13.53 -9.76
N THR A 136 24.65 12.95 -9.20
CA THR A 136 24.67 12.20 -7.94
C THR A 136 23.92 10.89 -8.09
N TYR A 137 24.48 9.80 -7.57
CA TYR A 137 23.87 8.46 -7.57
C TYR A 137 22.74 8.28 -6.52
N GLY A 138 22.26 9.36 -5.90
CA GLY A 138 21.33 9.30 -4.77
C GLY A 138 20.02 8.59 -5.11
N GLU A 139 19.39 8.97 -6.22
CA GLU A 139 18.13 8.37 -6.67
C GLU A 139 18.34 6.98 -7.27
N LEU A 140 19.51 6.73 -7.89
CA LEU A 140 19.87 5.41 -8.38
C LEU A 140 19.99 4.40 -7.22
N ILE A 141 20.63 4.77 -6.12
CA ILE A 141 20.71 3.91 -4.92
C ILE A 141 19.31 3.56 -4.40
N VAL A 142 18.38 4.53 -4.41
CA VAL A 142 16.99 4.30 -3.98
C VAL A 142 16.31 3.29 -4.90
N ALA A 143 16.43 3.43 -6.22
CA ALA A 143 15.89 2.49 -7.18
C ALA A 143 16.46 1.07 -6.99
N LEU A 144 17.78 0.95 -6.84
CA LEU A 144 18.46 -0.34 -6.66
C LEU A 144 18.08 -1.00 -5.33
N LYS A 145 17.91 -0.22 -4.25
CA LYS A 145 17.48 -0.75 -2.95
C LYS A 145 16.02 -1.19 -2.96
N ALA A 146 15.15 -0.50 -3.70
CA ALA A 146 13.75 -0.91 -3.85
C ALA A 146 13.61 -2.28 -4.53
N LEU A 147 14.52 -2.58 -5.47
CA LEU A 147 14.66 -3.87 -6.17
C LEU A 147 15.35 -4.96 -5.34
N ASP A 148 15.80 -4.65 -4.12
CA ASP A 148 16.51 -5.58 -3.24
C ASP A 148 17.80 -6.15 -3.86
N ILE A 149 18.49 -5.33 -4.67
CA ILE A 149 19.76 -5.71 -5.30
C ILE A 149 20.87 -5.74 -4.25
N GLY A 150 21.80 -6.70 -4.35
CA GLY A 150 22.93 -6.78 -3.43
C GLY A 150 23.90 -5.60 -3.55
N GLU A 151 24.60 -5.27 -2.47
CA GLU A 151 25.54 -4.14 -2.41
C GLU A 151 26.59 -4.15 -3.53
N ALA A 152 27.21 -5.31 -3.79
CA ALA A 152 28.25 -5.44 -4.82
C ALA A 152 27.71 -5.14 -6.22
N GLU A 153 26.48 -5.57 -6.51
CA GLU A 153 25.84 -5.36 -7.81
C GLU A 153 25.33 -3.93 -7.96
N ALA A 154 24.81 -3.35 -6.87
CA ALA A 154 24.43 -1.95 -6.83
C ALA A 154 25.62 -1.01 -7.04
N PHE A 155 26.77 -1.34 -6.45
CA PHE A 155 28.01 -0.60 -6.68
C PHE A 155 28.45 -0.69 -8.14
N LEU A 156 28.48 -1.89 -8.72
CA LEU A 156 28.89 -2.12 -10.10
C LEU A 156 28.02 -1.34 -11.09
N LEU A 157 26.70 -1.37 -10.91
CA LEU A 157 25.78 -0.59 -11.73
C LEU A 157 26.00 0.92 -11.56
N SER A 158 26.19 1.38 -10.32
CA SER A 158 26.45 2.79 -10.04
C SER A 158 27.77 3.28 -10.65
N ALA A 159 28.82 2.46 -10.61
CA ALA A 159 30.12 2.77 -11.20
C ALA A 159 30.09 2.77 -12.74
N ALA A 160 29.25 1.93 -13.35
CA ALA A 160 29.03 1.95 -14.80
C ALA A 160 28.35 3.24 -15.27
N VAL A 161 27.38 3.76 -14.51
CA VAL A 161 26.68 5.02 -14.84
C VAL A 161 27.52 6.25 -14.51
N PHE A 162 28.22 6.23 -13.37
CA PHE A 162 28.95 7.38 -12.85
C PHE A 162 30.43 7.05 -12.58
N PRO A 163 31.24 6.74 -13.60
CA PRO A 163 32.63 6.31 -13.40
C PRO A 163 33.48 7.37 -12.70
N GLY A 164 33.22 8.67 -12.94
CA GLY A 164 33.98 9.76 -12.34
C GLY A 164 33.80 9.93 -10.82
N LEU A 165 32.70 9.41 -10.25
CA LEU A 165 32.41 9.55 -8.82
C LEU A 165 33.19 8.58 -7.93
N PHE A 166 33.77 7.52 -8.51
CA PHE A 166 34.41 6.44 -7.76
C PHE A 166 35.94 6.41 -7.87
N THR A 167 36.55 7.55 -8.19
CA THR A 167 38.01 7.68 -8.34
C THR A 167 38.77 7.44 -7.02
N GLN A 168 38.15 7.73 -5.87
CA GLN A 168 38.77 7.62 -4.56
C GLN A 168 38.19 6.46 -3.73
N ARG A 169 39.05 5.77 -2.96
CA ARG A 169 38.62 4.70 -2.03
C ARG A 169 37.61 5.19 -0.99
N SER A 170 37.72 6.43 -0.55
CA SER A 170 36.76 7.08 0.36
C SER A 170 35.36 7.17 -0.25
N ALA A 171 35.25 7.49 -1.54
CA ALA A 171 33.97 7.57 -2.24
C ALA A 171 33.28 6.19 -2.34
N ILE A 172 34.07 5.13 -2.53
CA ILE A 172 33.58 3.75 -2.49
C ILE A 172 33.04 3.45 -1.08
N SER A 173 33.82 3.70 -0.02
CA SER A 173 33.38 3.46 1.36
C SER A 173 32.09 4.22 1.70
N PHE A 174 32.01 5.49 1.31
CA PHE A 174 30.84 6.33 1.54
C PHE A 174 29.59 5.82 0.80
N PHE A 175 29.76 5.30 -0.42
CA PHE A 175 28.67 4.67 -1.15
C PHE A 175 28.12 3.45 -0.41
N LEU A 176 29.00 2.54 0.05
CA LEU A 176 28.58 1.31 0.74
C LEU A 176 27.88 1.63 2.06
N GLU A 177 28.40 2.60 2.82
CA GLU A 177 27.76 3.07 4.06
C GLU A 177 26.36 3.63 3.79
N ARG A 178 26.22 4.51 2.78
CA ARG A 178 24.94 5.08 2.39
C ARG A 178 23.94 4.04 1.88
N TYR A 179 24.40 3.06 1.12
CA TYR A 179 23.58 1.97 0.59
C TYR A 179 23.03 1.07 1.71
N ASN A 180 23.87 0.78 2.71
CA ASN A 180 23.49 -0.02 3.87
C ASN A 180 22.58 0.74 4.83
N ALA A 181 22.79 2.04 5.02
CA ALA A 181 21.94 2.89 5.85
C ALA A 181 20.52 3.08 5.26
N LEU A 182 20.36 2.93 3.94
CA LEU A 182 19.05 3.10 3.29
C LEU A 182 18.12 1.91 3.59
N SER A 183 16.96 2.19 4.18
CA SER A 183 15.92 1.18 4.42
C SER A 183 15.22 0.77 3.12
N PRO A 184 15.04 -0.53 2.86
CA PRO A 184 14.33 -1.02 1.67
C PRO A 184 12.85 -0.59 1.65
N VAL A 185 12.24 -0.40 2.82
CA VAL A 185 10.84 0.06 2.93
C VAL A 185 10.71 1.50 2.44
N VAL A 186 11.62 2.38 2.88
CA VAL A 186 11.64 3.78 2.43
C VAL A 186 11.93 3.88 0.94
N ALA A 187 12.81 3.02 0.44
CA ALA A 187 13.11 2.96 -0.99
C ALA A 187 11.90 2.56 -1.84
N ARG A 188 11.15 1.54 -1.40
CA ARG A 188 9.91 1.10 -2.07
C ARG A 188 8.82 2.16 -2.03
N GLN A 189 8.69 2.90 -0.93
CA GLN A 189 7.75 4.01 -0.83
C GLN A 189 8.08 5.10 -1.87
N ARG A 190 9.34 5.56 -1.92
CA ARG A 190 9.76 6.54 -2.93
C ARG A 190 9.52 6.06 -4.36
N LEU A 191 9.78 4.79 -4.63
CA LEU A 191 9.50 4.22 -5.95
C LEU A 191 7.99 4.25 -6.26
N SER A 192 7.12 3.99 -5.29
CA SER A 192 5.68 4.13 -5.45
C SER A 192 5.27 5.58 -5.76
N ASP A 193 5.90 6.55 -5.10
CA ASP A 193 5.65 7.98 -5.35
C ASP A 193 6.09 8.39 -6.77
N TRP A 194 7.19 7.82 -7.28
CA TRP A 194 7.63 8.03 -8.66
C TRP A 194 6.72 7.40 -9.70
N ARG A 195 6.22 6.19 -9.42
CA ARG A 195 5.28 5.48 -10.30
C ARG A 195 3.94 6.22 -10.43
N SER A 196 3.44 6.73 -9.31
CA SER A 196 2.21 7.52 -9.25
C SER A 196 2.38 8.96 -9.75
N GLY A 197 3.61 9.39 -10.04
CA GLY A 197 3.92 10.76 -10.47
C GLY A 197 3.75 11.81 -9.36
N LEU A 198 3.60 11.39 -8.10
CA LEU A 198 3.51 12.28 -6.94
C LEU A 198 4.83 12.99 -6.65
N SER A 199 5.95 12.39 -7.08
CA SER A 199 7.29 12.96 -6.96
C SER A 199 8.11 12.64 -8.21
N CYS A 200 8.91 13.60 -8.67
CA CYS A 200 9.93 13.34 -9.68
C CYS A 200 11.25 12.96 -8.98
N PRO A 201 12.01 11.98 -9.51
CA PRO A 201 13.36 11.70 -9.01
C PRO A 201 14.24 12.95 -9.08
N GLY A 202 14.96 13.26 -7.99
CA GLY A 202 15.79 14.47 -7.88
C GLY A 202 15.09 15.65 -7.19
N GLN A 203 13.77 15.56 -6.94
CA GLN A 203 13.08 16.49 -6.06
C GLN A 203 13.24 16.04 -4.61
N THR A 204 14.09 16.73 -3.85
CA THR A 204 14.07 16.59 -2.38
C THR A 204 12.66 16.86 -1.89
N PRO A 205 12.06 16.01 -1.04
CA PRO A 205 10.82 16.35 -0.37
C PRO A 205 11.07 17.63 0.42
N GLN A 206 10.46 18.72 -0.04
CA GLN A 206 10.53 19.99 0.66
C GLN A 206 9.95 19.75 2.06
N PRO A 207 10.70 19.99 3.15
CA PRO A 207 10.15 19.79 4.48
C PRO A 207 8.93 20.69 4.60
N ALA A 208 7.79 20.08 4.93
CA ALA A 208 6.53 20.78 5.12
C ALA A 208 6.78 22.00 6.01
N ALA A 209 6.59 23.19 5.45
CA ALA A 209 6.72 24.43 6.17
C ALA A 209 5.74 24.38 7.36
N ILE A 210 6.29 24.24 8.57
CA ILE A 210 5.54 24.41 9.80
C ILE A 210 5.26 25.91 9.89
N SER A 211 4.09 26.33 9.41
CA SER A 211 3.56 27.67 9.69
C SER A 211 3.36 27.81 11.20
N LYS A 212 3.98 28.84 11.78
CA LYS A 212 3.61 29.38 13.09
C LYS A 212 2.42 30.32 12.95
#